data_AF-A0A8T7J391-F1
#
_entry.id   AF-A0A8T7J391-F1
#
_cell.length_a   1.000
_cell.length_b   1.000
_cell.length_c   1.000
_cell.angle_alpha   90.00
_cell.angle_beta   90.00
_cell.angle_gamma   90.00
#
_symmetry.space_group_name_H-M   'P 1'
#
loop_
_entity.id
_entity.type
_entity.pdbx_description
1 polymer ?
#
loop_
_entity_poly.entity_id
_entity_poly.type
_entity_poly.pdbx_seq_one_letter_code
_entity_poly.pdbx_strand_id
1 'polypeptide(L)'
;MEINALLIKEQRTQKNWTQQHLADVCDLSLRTIQRVERYGTASNETVSALASVFELDIEQIILPTVEVSTYEKPSLPKWAERSLLVVSSGIFGYVLAVLTSQ
;
A
#
# COMPACT_ATOMS: atom_id res chain seq x y z
N MET A 1 12.01 9.51 3.48
CA MET A 1 12.10 8.89 2.14
C MET A 1 11.53 7.50 2.24
N GLU A 2 10.72 7.12 1.25
CA GLU A 2 10.24 5.75 1.08
C GLU A 2 11.37 4.91 0.49
N ILE A 3 11.66 3.78 1.14
CA ILE A 3 12.76 2.87 0.78
C ILE A 3 12.29 1.43 0.80
N ASN A 4 13.02 0.57 0.08
CA ASN A 4 12.72 -0.85 -0.02
C ASN A 4 13.10 -1.58 1.28
N ALA A 5 12.17 -1.65 2.23
CA ALA A 5 12.37 -2.34 3.52
C ALA A 5 12.75 -3.83 3.36
N LEU A 6 12.21 -4.49 2.34
CA LEU A 6 12.47 -5.91 2.08
C LEU A 6 13.92 -6.13 1.68
N LEU A 7 14.45 -5.27 0.79
CA LEU A 7 15.86 -5.30 0.39
C LEU A 7 16.80 -5.16 1.59
N ILE A 8 16.54 -4.19 2.48
CA ILE A 8 17.38 -3.96 3.67
C ILE A 8 17.38 -5.18 4.58
N LYS A 9 16.19 -5.76 4.82
CA LYS A 9 16.05 -6.97 5.63
C LYS A 9 16.78 -8.15 5.01
N GLU A 10 16.66 -8.32 3.70
CA GLU A 10 17.31 -9.38 2.94
C GLU A 10 18.84 -9.27 3.06
N GLN A 11 19.41 -8.11 2.74
CA GLN A 11 20.85 -7.85 2.84
C GLN A 11 21.38 -8.13 4.25
N ARG A 12 20.65 -7.68 5.28
CA ARG A 12 20.99 -7.99 6.67
C ARG A 12 21.02 -9.50 6.94
N THR A 13 20.00 -10.24 6.49
CA THR A 13 19.91 -11.68 6.70
C THR A 13 20.96 -12.46 5.90
N GLN A 14 21.27 -12.05 4.67
CA GLN A 14 22.33 -12.65 3.84
C GLN A 14 23.70 -12.56 4.53
N LYS A 15 23.97 -11.46 5.26
CA LYS A 15 25.18 -11.29 6.08
C LYS A 15 25.10 -11.96 7.46
N ASN A 16 24.02 -12.68 7.78
CA ASN A 16 23.76 -13.29 9.10
C ASN A 16 23.76 -12.29 10.27
N TRP A 17 23.30 -11.06 10.03
CA TRP A 17 23.30 -10.00 11.04
C TRP A 17 21.97 -9.90 11.78
N THR A 18 22.05 -9.66 13.10
CA THR A 18 20.90 -9.23 13.89
C THR A 18 20.56 -7.77 13.60
N GLN A 19 19.35 -7.32 13.94
CA GLN A 19 19.01 -5.90 13.80
C GLN A 19 19.91 -5.00 14.65
N GLN A 20 20.35 -5.47 15.83
CA GLN A 20 21.31 -4.76 16.67
C GLN A 20 22.66 -4.64 15.95
N HIS A 21 23.17 -5.75 15.37
CA HIS A 21 24.44 -5.72 14.67
C HIS A 21 24.42 -4.77 13.47
N LEU A 22 23.34 -4.76 12.69
CA LEU A 22 23.18 -3.78 11.60
C LEU A 22 23.19 -2.34 12.13
N ALA A 23 22.54 -2.10 13.27
CA ALA A 23 22.52 -0.78 13.89
C ALA A 23 23.93 -0.34 14.28
N ASP A 24 24.71 -1.24 14.89
CA ASP A 24 26.07 -0.98 15.33
C ASP A 24 27.01 -0.67 14.15
N VAL A 25 26.95 -1.43 13.05
CA VAL A 25 27.83 -1.21 11.88
C VAL A 25 27.43 0.01 11.05
N CYS A 26 26.16 0.41 11.05
CA CYS A 26 25.69 1.62 10.39
C CYS A 26 25.82 2.88 11.26
N ASP A 27 26.27 2.74 12.52
CA ASP A 27 26.23 3.81 13.54
C ASP A 27 24.84 4.44 13.68
N LEU A 28 23.81 3.59 13.74
CA LEU A 28 22.40 3.96 13.88
C LEU A 28 21.82 3.35 15.15
N SER A 29 20.72 3.92 15.65
CA SER A 29 19.99 3.30 16.75
C SER A 29 19.27 2.02 16.29
N LEU A 30 19.13 1.03 17.16
CA LEU A 30 18.29 -0.15 16.92
C LEU A 30 16.87 0.24 16.49
N ARG A 31 16.31 1.28 17.11
CA ARG A 31 14.97 1.80 16.78
C ARG A 31 14.90 2.32 15.34
N THR A 32 15.98 2.91 14.83
CA THR A 32 16.08 3.35 13.44
C THR A 32 16.00 2.15 12.51
N ILE A 33 16.81 1.12 12.74
CA ILE A 33 16.81 -0.11 11.91
C ILE A 33 15.45 -0.81 11.97
N GLN A 34 14.86 -0.95 13.16
CA GLN A 34 13.53 -1.53 13.32
C GLN A 34 12.45 -0.75 12.54
N ARG A 35 12.52 0.60 12.56
CA ARG A 35 11.57 1.45 11.83
C ARG A 35 11.78 1.33 10.32
N VAL A 36 13.03 1.29 9.86
CA VAL A 36 13.40 1.06 8.47
C VAL A 36 12.81 -0.26 7.97
N GLU A 37 13.06 -1.36 8.66
CA GLU A 37 12.58 -2.68 8.22
C GLU A 37 11.07 -2.88 8.36
N ARG A 38 10.42 -2.15 9.28
CA ARG A 38 8.98 -2.28 9.53
C ARG A 38 8.14 -1.39 8.64
N TYR A 39 8.59 -0.15 8.39
CA TYR A 39 7.78 0.87 7.73
C TYR A 39 8.37 1.34 6.41
N GLY A 40 9.60 0.96 6.05
CA GLY A 40 10.22 1.39 4.80
C GLY A 40 10.49 2.90 4.73
N THR A 41 10.69 3.56 5.87
CA THR A 41 10.93 5.01 5.91
C THR A 41 12.24 5.36 6.61
N ALA A 42 13.04 6.22 5.97
CA ALA A 42 14.37 6.64 6.44
C ALA A 42 14.69 8.10 6.11
N SER A 43 15.63 8.70 6.85
CA SER A 43 16.25 9.99 6.49
C SER A 43 17.36 9.78 5.44
N ASN A 44 17.87 10.86 4.84
CA ASN A 44 18.95 10.77 3.84
C ASN A 44 20.26 10.25 4.44
N GLU A 45 20.59 10.70 5.65
CA GLU A 45 21.69 10.15 6.44
C GLU A 45 21.54 8.63 6.66
N THR A 46 20.35 8.15 7.06
CA THR A 46 20.12 6.72 7.27
C THR A 46 20.25 5.94 5.96
N VAL A 47 19.75 6.46 4.84
CA VAL A 47 19.89 5.81 3.53
C VAL A 47 21.36 5.73 3.12
N SER A 48 22.11 6.81 3.28
CA SER A 48 23.54 6.87 2.95
C SER A 48 24.37 5.90 3.80
N ALA A 49 24.07 5.80 5.09
CA ALA A 49 24.73 4.84 5.98
C ALA A 49 24.44 3.38 5.56
N LEU A 50 23.18 3.06 5.25
CA LEU A 50 22.79 1.73 4.77
C LEU A 50 23.43 1.41 3.41
N ALA A 51 23.44 2.37 2.48
CA ALA A 51 24.08 2.25 1.18
C ALA A 51 25.58 1.95 1.31
N SER A 52 26.26 2.69 2.18
CA SER A 52 27.70 2.52 2.42
C SER A 52 28.03 1.15 3.03
N VAL A 53 27.25 0.68 4.02
CA VAL A 53 27.52 -0.61 4.70
C VAL A 53 27.20 -1.81 3.81
N PHE A 54 26.18 -1.69 2.97
CA PHE A 54 25.80 -2.76 2.04
C PHE A 54 26.49 -2.67 0.68
N GLU A 55 27.28 -1.62 0.42
CA GLU A 55 27.94 -1.36 -0.86
C GLU A 55 26.92 -1.32 -2.02
N LEU A 56 25.79 -0.65 -1.78
CA LEU A 56 24.69 -0.50 -2.74
C LEU A 56 24.56 0.94 -3.20
N ASP A 57 24.07 1.12 -4.42
CA ASP A 57 23.68 2.44 -4.92
C ASP A 57 22.40 2.91 -4.21
N ILE A 58 22.33 4.21 -3.92
CA ILE A 58 21.18 4.82 -3.24
C ILE A 58 19.87 4.57 -4.02
N GLU A 59 19.92 4.55 -5.35
CA GLU A 59 18.79 4.29 -6.24
C GLU A 59 18.20 2.88 -6.07
N GLN A 60 19.00 1.91 -5.63
CA GLN A 60 18.52 0.55 -5.35
C GLN A 60 17.73 0.48 -4.04
N ILE A 61 18.00 1.41 -3.12
CA ILE A 61 17.37 1.48 -1.81
C ILE A 61 16.08 2.30 -1.86
N ILE A 62 16.06 3.40 -2.60
CA ILE A 62 14.91 4.31 -2.69
C ILE A 62 13.84 3.74 -3.61
N LEU A 63 12.58 3.74 -3.17
CA LEU A 63 11.47 3.39 -4.05
C LEU A 63 11.10 4.60 -4.91
N PRO A 64 10.88 4.42 -6.24
CA PRO A 64 10.38 5.50 -7.07
C PRO A 64 9.03 5.96 -6.52
N THR A 65 8.89 7.26 -6.28
CA THR A 65 7.63 7.87 -5.85
C THR A 65 6.61 7.69 -6.97
N VAL A 66 5.76 6.68 -6.86
CA VAL A 66 4.61 6.54 -7.75
C VAL A 66 3.68 7.71 -7.43
N GLU A 67 3.60 8.67 -8.34
CA GLU A 67 2.60 9.72 -8.27
C GLU A 67 1.23 9.05 -8.17
N VAL A 68 0.54 9.27 -7.06
CA VAL A 68 -0.77 8.68 -6.79
C VAL A 68 -1.75 9.28 -7.81
N SER A 69 -1.99 8.56 -8.90
CA SER A 69 -3.10 8.84 -9.80
C SER A 69 -4.38 8.67 -8.99
N THR A 70 -5.06 9.79 -8.72
CA THR A 70 -6.37 9.83 -8.07
C THR A 70 -7.29 8.82 -8.75
N TYR A 71 -7.69 7.77 -8.03
CA TYR A 71 -8.66 6.80 -8.53
C TYR A 71 -10.02 7.49 -8.60
N GLU A 72 -10.37 7.98 -9.78
CA GLU A 72 -11.69 8.52 -10.05
C GLU A 72 -12.67 7.34 -10.05
N LYS A 73 -13.51 7.28 -9.00
CA LYS A 73 -14.52 6.25 -8.84
C LYS A 73 -15.39 6.24 -10.10
N PRO A 74 -15.53 5.10 -10.81
CA PRO A 74 -16.36 5.07 -12.01
C PRO A 74 -17.78 5.47 -11.62
N SER A 75 -18.24 6.61 -12.13
CA SER A 75 -19.61 7.05 -11.95
C SER A 75 -20.52 5.97 -12.55
N LEU A 76 -21.42 5.43 -11.74
CA LEU A 76 -22.37 4.41 -12.21
C LEU A 76 -23.16 4.95 -13.41
N PRO A 77 -23.38 4.14 -14.45
CA PRO A 77 -24.08 4.61 -15.63
C PRO A 77 -25.55 4.90 -15.28
N LYS A 78 -26.09 6.05 -15.72
CA LYS A 78 -27.44 6.54 -15.36
C LYS A 78 -28.59 5.55 -15.62
N TRP A 79 -28.41 4.58 -16.52
CA TRP A 79 -29.40 3.54 -16.75
C TRP A 79 -29.50 2.58 -15.55
N ALA A 80 -28.40 2.32 -14.83
CA ALA A 80 -28.38 1.46 -13.65
C ALA A 80 -29.18 2.06 -12.49
N GLU A 81 -29.17 3.38 -12.35
CA GLU A 81 -30.06 4.10 -11.41
C GLU A 81 -31.54 3.98 -11.83
N ARG A 82 -31.82 4.04 -13.14
CA ARG A 82 -33.20 4.03 -13.67
C ARG A 82 -33.83 2.64 -13.69
N SER A 83 -33.05 1.57 -13.79
CA SER A 83 -33.57 0.19 -13.76
C SER A 83 -34.19 -0.18 -12.40
N LEU A 84 -33.68 0.37 -11.30
CA LEU A 84 -34.21 0.13 -9.95
C LEU A 84 -35.65 0.67 -9.76
N LEU A 85 -36.03 1.72 -10.49
CA LEU A 85 -37.38 2.31 -10.43
C LEU A 85 -38.42 1.54 -11.26
N VAL A 86 -38.01 0.83 -12.32
CA VAL A 86 -38.96 0.15 -13.22
C VAL A 86 -39.39 -1.21 -12.65
N VAL A 87 -38.47 -1.92 -11.98
CA VAL A 87 -38.76 -3.24 -11.40
C VAL A 87 -39.74 -3.14 -10.21
N SER A 88 -39.65 -2.09 -9.39
CA SER A 88 -40.58 -1.89 -8.27
C SER A 88 -42.02 -1.63 -8.72
N SER A 89 -42.22 -0.90 -9.82
CA SER A 89 -43.54 -0.62 -10.38
C SER A 89 -44.22 -1.86 -10.97
N GLY A 90 -43.45 -2.77 -11.57
CA GLY A 90 -44.00 -4.00 -12.16
C GLY A 90 -44.51 -5.00 -11.12
N ILE A 91 -43.77 -5.16 -10.01
CA ILE A 91 -44.16 -6.05 -8.91
C ILE A 91 -45.42 -5.53 -8.20
N PHE A 92 -45.51 -4.22 -7.97
CA PHE A 92 -46.67 -3.62 -7.31
C PHE A 92 -47.96 -3.75 -8.14
N GLY A 93 -47.88 -3.54 -9.46
CA GLY A 93 -49.02 -3.72 -10.37
C GLY A 93 -49.52 -5.17 -10.43
N TYR A 94 -48.60 -6.14 -10.43
CA TYR A 94 -48.95 -7.56 -10.43
C TYR A 94 -49.64 -7.98 -9.13
N VAL A 95 -49.16 -7.53 -7.97
CA VAL A 95 -49.77 -7.83 -6.66
C VAL A 95 -51.18 -7.22 -6.54
N LEU A 96 -51.39 -6.00 -7.04
CA LEU A 96 -52.72 -5.40 -7.06
C LEU A 96 -53.70 -6.18 -7.95
N ALA A 97 -53.29 -6.59 -9.15
CA ALA A 97 -54.15 -7.32 -10.08
C ALA A 97 -54.66 -8.66 -9.52
N VAL A 98 -53.77 -9.40 -8.84
CA VAL A 98 -54.11 -10.69 -8.21
C VAL A 98 -55.04 -10.53 -7.01
N LEU A 99 -54.94 -9.42 -6.27
CA LEU A 99 -55.83 -9.15 -5.13
C LEU A 99 -57.25 -8.73 -5.54
N THR A 100 -57.42 -8.17 -6.75
CA THR A 100 -58.74 -7.78 -7.28
C THR A 100 -59.47 -8.88 -8.05
N SER A 101 -58.84 -10.04 -8.28
CA SER A 101 -59.41 -11.14 -9.08
C SER A 101 -60.02 -12.30 -8.26
N GLN A 102 -60.30 -12.08 -6.97
CA GLN A 102 -60.95 -13.01 -6.05
C GLN A 102 -62.23 -12.37 -5.51
#